data_AF-A0A967C8X5-F1
#
_entry.id   AF-A0A967C8X5-F1
#
_cell.length_a   1.000
_cell.length_b   1.000
_cell.length_c   1.000
_cell.angle_alpha   90.00
_cell.angle_beta   90.00
_cell.angle_gamma   90.00
#
_symmetry.space_group_name_H-M   'P 1'
#
loop_
_entity.id
_entity.type
_entity.pdbx_description
1 polymer ?
#
loop_
_entity_poly.entity_id
_entity_poly.type
_entity_poly.pdbx_seq_one_letter_code
_entity_poly.pdbx_strand_id
1 'polypeptide(L)'
;MAPTKGCVVHCRSHHHLVEEVWLPEEDGLDTVVRLACLDDDANGQITEVFWEREVDARVLGQSTWETIGQRGFDDPRVFSSYLHTLQWNCVTATDPGL
;
A
#
# COMPACT_ATOMS: atom_id res chain seq x y z
N MET A 1 -4.09 11.27 -12.67
CA MET A 1 -4.36 11.82 -11.32
C MET A 1 -3.02 12.03 -10.65
N ALA A 2 -2.82 13.17 -9.97
CA ALA A 2 -1.57 13.42 -9.24
C ALA A 2 -1.54 12.58 -7.95
N PRO A 3 -0.39 11.98 -7.58
CA PRO A 3 -0.25 11.27 -6.32
C PRO A 3 -0.20 12.28 -5.18
N THR A 4 -0.70 11.90 -4.01
CA THR A 4 -0.49 12.66 -2.77
C THR A 4 0.18 11.76 -1.76
N LYS A 5 0.89 12.37 -0.81
CA LYS A 5 1.47 11.66 0.34
C LYS A 5 0.45 10.73 0.99
N GLY A 6 0.87 9.52 1.32
CA GLY A 6 0.05 8.50 1.98
C GLY A 6 -0.87 7.71 1.05
N CYS A 7 -0.92 7.99 -0.25
CA CYS A 7 -1.65 7.16 -1.22
C CYS A 7 -0.89 5.86 -1.52
N VAL A 8 -1.64 4.86 -2.01
CA VAL A 8 -1.05 3.70 -2.68
C VAL A 8 -1.09 3.92 -4.18
N VAL A 9 0.07 3.72 -4.81
CA VAL A 9 0.24 3.81 -6.27
C VAL A 9 0.78 2.50 -6.81
N HIS A 10 0.57 2.28 -8.09
CA HIS A 10 1.27 1.26 -8.84
C HIS A 10 2.22 1.94 -9.81
N CYS A 11 3.47 1.50 -9.81
CA CYS A 11 4.55 2.05 -10.62
C CYS A 11 5.63 0.98 -10.80
N ARG A 12 6.16 0.85 -12.02
CA ARG A 12 7.18 -0.15 -12.37
C ARG A 12 6.78 -1.57 -11.99
N SER A 13 5.52 -1.95 -12.23
CA SER A 13 4.95 -3.27 -11.92
C SER A 13 4.81 -3.63 -10.44
N HIS A 14 5.04 -2.67 -9.53
CA HIS A 14 4.96 -2.88 -8.09
C HIS A 14 3.95 -1.94 -7.43
N HIS A 15 3.46 -2.33 -6.25
CA HIS A 15 2.68 -1.44 -5.39
C HIS A 15 3.59 -0.65 -4.47
N HIS A 16 3.31 0.64 -4.32
CA HIS A 16 4.10 1.53 -3.49
C HIS A 16 3.23 2.44 -2.61
N LEU A 17 3.72 2.73 -1.41
CA LEU A 17 3.26 3.84 -0.60
C LEU A 17 4.00 5.11 -1.03
N VAL A 18 3.25 6.19 -1.24
CA VAL A 18 3.82 7.52 -1.49
C VAL A 18 4.30 8.12 -0.17
N GLU A 19 5.61 8.18 0.03
CA GLU A 19 6.21 8.79 1.23
C GLU A 19 6.28 10.31 1.11
N GLU A 20 6.67 10.82 -0.06
CA GLU A 20 6.69 12.26 -0.34
C GLU A 20 6.44 12.59 -1.81
N VAL A 21 5.97 13.82 -2.03
CA VAL A 21 5.73 14.42 -3.34
C VAL A 21 6.36 15.81 -3.37
N TRP A 22 7.29 16.04 -4.28
CA TRP A 22 7.87 17.35 -4.56
C TRP A 22 7.30 17.87 -5.88
N LEU A 23 6.50 18.93 -5.78
CA LEU A 23 5.98 19.64 -6.94
C LEU A 23 7.10 20.46 -7.59
N PRO A 24 7.09 20.60 -8.92
CA PRO A 24 8.04 21.44 -9.63
C PRO A 24 7.89 22.92 -9.23
N GLU A 25 9.01 23.65 -9.19
CA GLU A 25 9.01 25.11 -8.93
C GLU A 25 8.58 25.93 -10.15
N GLU A 26 8.81 25.40 -11.35
CA GLU A 26 8.49 26.03 -12.63
C GLU A 26 7.52 25.17 -13.45
N ASP A 27 6.60 25.82 -14.16
CA ASP A 27 5.68 25.14 -15.07
C ASP A 27 6.44 24.41 -16.18
N GLY A 28 6.13 23.12 -16.37
CA GLY A 28 6.73 22.27 -17.40
C GLY A 28 7.85 21.35 -16.92
N LEU A 29 8.24 21.43 -15.64
CA LEU A 29 9.08 20.42 -14.99
C LEU A 29 8.23 19.26 -14.44
N ASP A 30 8.88 18.12 -14.19
CA ASP A 30 8.23 16.91 -13.71
C ASP A 30 8.14 16.89 -12.17
N THR A 31 7.07 16.30 -11.64
CA THR A 31 6.88 16.03 -10.22
C THR A 31 7.79 14.88 -9.79
N VAL A 32 8.56 15.07 -8.71
CA VAL A 32 9.35 13.99 -8.12
C VAL A 32 8.54 13.33 -7.01
N VAL A 33 8.48 12.01 -7.02
CA VAL A 33 7.73 11.23 -6.02
C VAL A 33 8.64 10.20 -5.40
N ARG A 34 8.67 10.17 -4.07
CA ARG A 34 9.37 9.15 -3.29
C ARG A 34 8.40 8.05 -2.89
N LEU A 35 8.76 6.83 -3.27
CA LEU A 35 7.96 5.63 -3.17
C LEU A 35 8.65 4.60 -2.28
N ALA A 36 7.87 3.94 -1.41
CA ALA A 36 8.29 2.76 -0.66
C ALA A 36 7.50 1.54 -1.14
N CYS A 37 8.19 0.50 -1.60
CA CYS A 37 7.55 -0.71 -2.12
C CYS A 37 6.77 -1.46 -1.03
N LEU A 38 5.59 -1.97 -1.38
CA LEU A 38 4.68 -2.71 -0.50
C LEU A 38 4.67 -4.22 -0.77
N ASP A 39 5.30 -4.66 -1.87
CA ASP A 39 5.33 -6.07 -2.24
C ASP A 39 6.33 -6.84 -1.36
N ASP A 40 6.02 -8.10 -1.04
CA ASP A 40 6.74 -8.89 -0.03
C ASP A 40 8.22 -9.14 -0.37
N ASP A 41 8.57 -9.18 -1.65
CA ASP A 41 9.93 -9.47 -2.15
C ASP A 41 10.86 -8.25 -2.11
N ALA A 42 10.32 -7.05 -1.96
CA ALA A 42 11.06 -5.79 -1.92
C ALA A 42 10.49 -4.79 -0.90
N ASN A 43 9.79 -5.26 0.13
CA ASN A 43 9.05 -4.43 1.06
C ASN A 43 9.95 -3.37 1.72
N GLY A 44 9.52 -2.10 1.66
CA GLY A 44 10.24 -0.96 2.20
C GLY A 44 11.38 -0.44 1.31
N GLN A 45 11.65 -1.07 0.16
CA GLN A 45 12.64 -0.55 -0.78
C GLN A 45 12.19 0.83 -1.30
N ILE A 46 13.08 1.82 -1.16
CA ILE A 46 12.81 3.19 -1.59
C ILE A 46 13.18 3.38 -3.06
N THR A 47 12.35 4.10 -3.80
CA THR A 47 12.63 4.56 -5.16
C THR A 47 12.07 5.95 -5.37
N GLU A 48 12.83 6.81 -6.04
CA GLU A 48 12.40 8.15 -6.45
C GLU A 48 12.19 8.16 -7.97
N VAL A 49 11.07 8.72 -8.41
CA VAL A 49 10.67 8.74 -9.82
C VAL A 49 10.18 10.13 -10.24
N PHE A 50 10.33 10.43 -11.53
CA PHE A 50 9.62 11.54 -12.18
C PHE A 50 8.25 11.03 -12.62
N TRP A 51 7.19 11.44 -11.92
CA TRP A 51 5.87 10.83 -12.03
C TRP A 51 5.31 10.84 -13.45
N GLU A 52 5.46 11.96 -14.16
CA GLU A 52 4.97 12.17 -15.52
C GLU A 52 5.74 11.34 -16.56
N ARG A 53 6.88 10.74 -16.19
CA ARG A 53 7.73 9.91 -17.05
C ARG A 53 7.53 8.41 -16.84
N GLU A 54 6.80 8.02 -15.81
CA GLU A 54 6.54 6.61 -15.51
C GLU A 54 5.31 6.11 -16.29
N VAL A 55 5.52 5.11 -17.15
CA VAL A 55 4.54 4.67 -18.16
C VAL A 55 3.33 3.95 -17.55
N ASP A 56 3.53 3.26 -16.44
CA ASP A 56 2.50 2.47 -15.75
C ASP A 56 2.07 3.09 -14.41
N ALA A 57 2.46 4.34 -14.17
CA ALA A 57 2.13 5.08 -12.96
C ALA A 57 0.62 5.32 -12.87
N ARG A 58 0.00 4.73 -11.84
CA ARG A 58 -1.42 4.89 -11.53
C ARG A 58 -1.63 5.00 -10.03
N VAL A 59 -2.49 5.93 -9.62
CA VAL A 59 -2.94 5.98 -8.24
C VAL A 59 -4.04 4.93 -8.06
N LEU A 60 -3.83 3.98 -7.14
CA LEU A 60 -4.78 2.88 -6.91
C LEU A 60 -5.84 3.22 -5.86
N GLY A 61 -5.55 4.19 -4.99
CA GLY A 61 -6.52 4.72 -4.04
C GLY A 61 -5.91 5.86 -3.23
N GLN A 62 -6.74 6.85 -2.92
CA GLN A 62 -6.46 7.70 -1.76
C GLN A 62 -6.62 6.84 -0.52
N SER A 63 -5.77 7.02 0.47
CA SER A 63 -5.87 6.21 1.68
C SER A 63 -7.20 6.48 2.36
N THR A 64 -8.11 5.52 2.28
CA THR A 64 -9.44 5.61 2.89
C THR A 64 -9.38 5.44 4.41
N TRP A 65 -8.25 5.81 5.04
CA TRP A 65 -8.05 5.76 6.49
C TRP A 65 -9.16 6.48 7.23
N GLU A 66 -9.66 7.59 6.68
CA GLU A 66 -10.78 8.34 7.24
C GLU A 66 -12.10 7.55 7.25
N THR A 67 -12.23 6.54 6.39
CA THR A 67 -13.43 5.68 6.28
C THR A 67 -13.28 4.37 7.05
N ILE A 68 -12.07 3.97 7.40
CA ILE A 68 -11.82 2.78 8.21
C ILE A 68 -12.43 2.99 9.60
N GLY A 69 -13.30 2.07 10.02
CA GLY A 69 -14.01 2.14 11.30
C GLY A 69 -15.29 2.99 11.30
N GLN A 70 -15.63 3.70 10.21
CA GLN A 70 -16.90 4.45 10.14
C GLN A 70 -18.15 3.57 10.28
N ARG A 71 -18.06 2.29 9.87
CA ARG A 71 -19.13 1.31 10.03
C ARG A 71 -19.10 0.59 11.39
N GLY A 72 -18.15 0.93 12.27
CA GLY A 72 -17.85 0.17 13.47
C GLY A 72 -17.08 -1.11 13.18
N PHE A 73 -16.63 -1.78 14.25
CA PHE A 73 -16.01 -3.10 14.18
C PHE A 73 -17.04 -4.19 14.54
N ASP A 74 -16.79 -5.42 14.09
CA ASP A 74 -17.59 -6.58 14.48
C ASP A 74 -17.58 -6.79 16.00
N ASP A 75 -18.62 -7.45 16.54
CA ASP A 75 -18.60 -7.89 17.95
C ASP A 75 -17.36 -8.76 18.18
N PRO A 76 -16.57 -8.49 19.24
CA PRO A 76 -15.32 -9.20 19.50
C PRO A 76 -15.45 -10.73 19.54
N ARG A 77 -16.62 -11.27 19.94
CA ARG A 77 -16.88 -12.72 19.96
C ARG A 77 -17.07 -13.29 18.56
N VAL A 78 -17.68 -12.53 17.66
CA VAL A 78 -17.85 -12.95 16.25
C VAL A 78 -16.49 -12.92 15.56
N PHE A 79 -15.74 -11.83 15.72
CA PHE A 79 -14.40 -11.72 15.16
C PHE A 79 -13.46 -12.81 15.69
N SER A 80 -13.50 -13.11 17.00
CA SER A 80 -12.65 -14.16 17.59
C SER A 80 -12.98 -15.56 17.06
N SER A 81 -14.25 -15.86 16.77
CA SER A 81 -14.65 -17.14 16.17
C SER A 81 -14.14 -17.30 14.73
N TYR A 82 -14.18 -16.24 13.93
CA TYR A 82 -13.61 -16.21 12.59
C TYR A 82 -12.08 -16.35 12.63
N LEU A 83 -11.41 -15.59 13.50
CA LEU A 83 -9.96 -15.66 13.69
C LEU A 83 -9.51 -17.07 14.10
N HIS A 84 -10.21 -17.72 15.03
CA HIS A 84 -9.94 -19.11 15.39
C HIS A 84 -10.05 -20.02 14.16
N THR A 85 -11.07 -19.85 13.33
CA THR A 85 -11.24 -20.68 12.14
C THR A 85 -10.06 -20.55 11.16
N LEU A 86 -9.51 -19.34 10.98
CA LEU A 86 -8.29 -19.14 10.19
C LEU A 86 -7.08 -19.85 10.83
N GLN A 87 -6.87 -19.68 12.13
CA GLN A 87 -5.76 -20.31 12.85
C GLN A 87 -5.82 -21.84 12.76
N TRP A 88 -7.01 -22.43 12.92
CA TRP A 88 -7.22 -23.87 12.80
C TRP A 88 -6.88 -24.40 11.39
N ASN A 89 -7.13 -23.63 10.33
CA ASN A 89 -6.71 -23.99 8.96
C ASN A 89 -5.18 -23.88 8.76
N CYS A 90 -4.48 -23.05 9.55
CA CYS A 90 -3.03 -22.90 9.49
C CYS A 90 -2.26 -23.97 10.29
N VAL A 91 -2.92 -24.68 11.22
CA VAL A 91 -2.29 -25.75 12.04
C VAL A 91 -1.81 -26.93 11.17
N THR A 92 -2.34 -27.11 9.96
CA THR A 92 -1.88 -28.15 9.04
C THR A 92 -0.81 -27.71 8.03
N ALA A 93 -0.49 -26.42 7.94
CA ALA A 93 0.36 -25.87 6.87
C ALA A 93 1.79 -25.53 7.31
N THR A 94 2.07 -25.45 8.61
CA THR A 94 3.42 -25.16 9.11
C THR A 94 3.75 -26.11 10.25
N ASP A 95 4.32 -27.26 9.91
CA ASP A 95 5.20 -28.00 10.81
C ASP A 95 6.62 -27.44 10.61
N PRO A 96 7.18 -26.66 11.55
CA PRO A 96 8.56 -26.21 11.49
C PRO A 96 9.55 -27.27 12.00
N GLY A 97 9.09 -28.47 12.33
CA GLY A 97 9.87 -29.55 12.94
C GLY A 97 9.93 -30.87 12.13
N LEU A 98 9.51 -30.88 10.86
CA LEU A 98 9.72 -32.00 9.93
C LEU A 98 10.79 -31.69 8.86
#